data_AF-A0A151TWD2-F1
#
_entry.id   AF-A0A151TWD2-F1
#
_cell.length_a   1.000
_cell.length_b   1.000
_cell.length_c   1.000
_cell.angle_alpha   90.00
_cell.angle_beta   90.00
_cell.angle_gamma   90.00
#
_symmetry.space_group_name_H-M   'P 1'
#
loop_
_entity.id
_entity.type
_entity.pdbx_description
1 polymer ?
#
loop_
_entity_poly.entity_id
_entity_poly.type
_entity_poly.pdbx_seq_one_letter_code
_entity_poly.pdbx_strand_id
1 'polypeptide(L)' 'MDSCVVCLEDLKSGDDAARLPCTHICHYRCILEWFVHNATCPVCRFACTHASS' A
#
# COMPACT_ATOMS: atom_id res chain seq x y z
N MET A 1 1.28 -2.45 15.88
CA MET A 1 0.16 -1.75 15.23
C MET A 1 0.68 -1.33 13.88
N ASP A 2 0.19 -1.96 12.83
CA ASP A 2 0.46 -1.50 11.48
C ASP A 2 -0.55 -0.38 11.18
N SER A 3 -0.05 0.79 10.83
CA SER A 3 -0.88 1.95 10.49
C SER A 3 -0.74 2.23 9.00
N CYS A 4 -1.85 2.56 8.34
CA CYS A 4 -1.85 2.91 6.93
C CYS A 4 -1.20 4.29 6.74
N VAL A 5 -0.02 4.34 6.11
CA VAL A 5 0.73 5.60 5.92
C VAL A 5 0.03 6.60 4.98
N VAL A 6 -1.00 6.16 4.24
CA VAL A 6 -1.74 7.00 3.29
C VAL A 6 -2.84 7.80 4.00
N CYS A 7 -3.63 7.16 4.86
CA CYS A 7 -4.72 7.81 5.60
C CYS A 7 -4.39 8.10 7.07
N LEU A 8 -3.26 7.59 7.57
CA LEU A 8 -2.77 7.72 8.95
C LEU A 8 -3.67 7.05 10.00
N GLU A 9 -4.52 6.10 9.59
CA GLU A 9 -5.35 5.29 10.48
C GLU A 9 -4.75 3.90 10.71
N ASP A 10 -5.04 3.29 11.87
CA ASP A 10 -4.64 1.92 12.19
C ASP A 10 -5.37 0.90 11.31
N LEU A 11 -4.63 -0.13 10.86
CA LEU A 11 -5.19 -1.30 10.19
C LEU A 11 -5.87 -2.19 11.24
N LYS A 12 -7.19 -2.40 11.13
CA LYS A 12 -7.95 -3.22 12.08
C LYS A 12 -8.29 -4.58 11.49
N SER A 13 -8.60 -5.53 12.37
CA SER A 13 -9.09 -6.84 11.95
C SER A 13 -10.42 -6.68 11.21
N GLY A 14 -10.47 -7.12 9.96
CA GLY A 14 -11.63 -6.98 9.08
C GLY A 14 -11.50 -5.86 8.05
N ASP A 15 -10.47 -5.01 8.11
CA ASP A 15 -10.17 -4.08 7.03
C ASP A 15 -9.61 -4.81 5.80
N ASP A 16 -10.02 -4.35 4.61
CA ASP A 16 -9.40 -4.75 3.36
C ASP A 16 -8.00 -4.14 3.27
N ALA A 17 -6.98 -4.96 3.44
CA ALA A 17 -5.57 -4.56 3.37
C ALA A 17 -4.85 -5.25 2.20
N ALA A 18 -3.96 -4.51 1.55
CA ALA A 18 -3.10 -5.02 0.51
C ALA A 18 -1.67 -5.16 1.03
N ARG A 19 -1.06 -6.32 0.78
CA ARG A 19 0.39 -6.49 0.96
C ARG A 19 1.09 -6.26 -0.37
N LEU A 20 1.98 -5.27 -0.38
CA LEU A 20 2.83 -4.93 -1.52
C LEU A 20 3.96 -5.95 -1.72
N PRO A 21 4.58 -6.02 -2.92
CA PRO A 21 5.75 -6.89 -3.17
C PRO A 21 6.94 -6.58 -2.27
N CYS A 22 7.08 -5.32 -1.82
CA CYS A 22 8.05 -4.92 -0.81
C CYS A 22 7.61 -5.25 0.64
N THR A 23 6.61 -6.11 0.82
CA THR A 23 6.03 -6.59 2.09
C THR A 23 5.28 -5.60 2.99
N HIS A 24 5.34 -4.30 2.69
CA HIS A 24 4.54 -3.29 3.39
C HIS A 24 3.03 -3.47 3.18
N ILE A 25 2.26 -3.13 4.19
CA ILE A 25 0.80 -3.28 4.23
C ILE A 25 0.15 -1.91 4.28
N CYS A 26 -0.91 -1.72 3.50
CA CYS A 26 -1.76 -0.52 3.51
C CYS A 26 -3.21 -0.93 3.30
N HIS A 27 -4.18 -0.06 3.60
CA HIS A 27 -5.56 -0.29 3.19
C HIS A 27 -5.63 -0.46 1.67
N TYR A 28 -6.37 -1.46 1.21
CA TYR A 28 -6.52 -1.79 -0.21
C TYR A 28 -7.01 -0.59 -1.01
N ARG A 29 -8.01 0.13 -0.48
CA ARG A 29 -8.53 1.34 -1.13
C ARG A 29 -7.50 2.47 -1.18
N CYS A 30 -6.79 2.70 -0.08
CA CYS A 30 -5.78 3.74 -0.02
C CYS A 30 -4.61 3.49 -0.97
N ILE A 31 -4.15 2.23 -1.09
CA ILE A 31 -3.05 1.92 -1.99
C ILE A 31 -3.47 2.01 -3.46
N LEU A 32 -4.72 1.68 -3.79
CA LEU A 32 -5.26 1.87 -5.14
C LEU A 32 -5.32 3.35 -5.51
N GLU A 33 -5.82 4.22 -4.63
CA GLU A 33 -5.84 5.66 -4.86
C GLU A 33 -4.44 6.23 -4.99
N TRP A 34 -3.50 5.77 -4.15
CA TRP A 34 -2.09 6.15 -4.25
C TRP A 34 -1.51 5.79 -5.63
N PHE A 35 -1.86 4.62 -6.17
CA PHE A 35 -1.37 4.15 -7.46
C PHE A 35 -1.94 4.89 -8.68
N VAL A 36 -2.99 5.70 -8.52
CA VAL A 36 -3.46 6.59 -9.59
C VAL A 36 -2.41 7.66 -9.93
N HIS A 37 -1.62 8.09 -8.93
CA HIS A 37 -0.67 9.18 -9.07
C HIS A 37 0.80 8.75 -8.93
N ASN A 38 1.06 7.57 -8.37
CA ASN A 38 2.40 7.06 -8.07
C ASN A 38 2.55 5.61 -8.50
N ALA A 39 3.76 5.17 -8.87
CA ALA A 39 4.02 3.75 -9.17
C ALA A 39 4.89 3.05 -8.11
N THR A 40 4.99 3.64 -6.91
CA THR A 40 5.92 3.21 -5.88
C THR A 40 5.24 3.05 -4.52
N CYS A 41 5.82 2.22 -3.65
CA CYS A 41 5.34 2.04 -2.29
C CYS A 41 5.42 3.37 -1.50
N PRO A 42 4.35 3.80 -0.80
CA PRO A 42 4.36 5.03 0.00
C PRO A 42 5.31 4.95 1.21
N VAL A 43 5.72 3.74 1.63
CA VAL A 43 6.62 3.54 2.78
C VAL A 43 8.09 3.60 2.38
N CYS A 44 8.49 2.79 1.40
CA CYS A 44 9.91 2.62 1.04
C CYS A 44 10.27 3.04 -0.39
N ARG A 45 9.29 3.55 -1.16
CA ARG A 45 9.45 3.98 -2.56
C ARG A 45 9.88 2.87 -3.53
N PHE A 46 9.79 1.61 -3.12
CA PHE A 46 10.01 0.46 -4.00
C PHE A 46 9.04 0.51 -5.18
N ALA A 47 9.52 0.29 -6.40
CA ALA A 47 8.68 0.29 -7.60
C ALA A 47 7.72 -0.91 -7.56
N CYS A 48 6.42 -0.63 -7.50
CA CYS A 48 5.37 -1.64 -7.49
C CYS A 48 4.81 -1.92 -8.89
N THR A 49 5.58 -1.58 -9.92
CA THR A 49 5.26 -1.95 -11.31
C THR A 49 5.30 -3.46 -11.44
N HIS A 50 4.24 -4.04 -12.03
CA HIS A 50 4.29 -5.41 -12.50
C HIS A 50 5.53 -5.55 -13.38
N ALA A 51 6.49 -6.37 -12.96
CA ALA A 51 7.53 -6.84 -13.84
C ALA A 51 6.84 -7.73 -14.88
N SER A 52 6.33 -7.12 -15.94
CA SER A 52 6.10 -7.81 -17.20
C SER A 52 7.49 -8.19 -17.72
N SER A 53 7.87 -9.45 -17.46
CA SER A 53 8.92 -10.14 -18.20
C SER A 53 8.61 -10.14 -19.70
#